data_AF-A0A1Y0D6L8-F1
#
_entry.id   AF-A0A1Y0D6L8-F1
#
_cell.length_a   1.000
_cell.length_b   1.000
_cell.length_c   1.000
_cell.angle_alpha   90.00
_cell.angle_beta   90.00
_cell.angle_gamma   90.00
#
_symmetry.space_group_name_H-M   'P 1'
#
loop_
_entity.id
_entity.type
_entity.pdbx_description
1 polymer ?
#
loop_
_entity_poly.entity_id
_entity_poly.type
_entity_poly.pdbx_seq_one_letter_code
_entity_poly.pdbx_strand_id
1 'polypeptide(L)'
;MSPINIEIGGTAGTAYSAYWRVENAGKIQEYHQAQGQVPAKLSYHGDAISGTVTLLNAGQLTLTVEKNGSRSRSVTQGKGSTLQFSVR
;
A
#
# COMPACT_ATOMS: atom_id res chain seq x y z
N MET A 1 13.89 -12.47 7.41
CA MET A 1 13.10 -11.62 6.49
C MET A 1 11.70 -12.20 6.42
N SER A 2 10.70 -11.38 6.73
CA SER A 2 9.31 -11.83 6.72
C SER A 2 8.59 -11.30 5.48
N PRO A 3 7.61 -12.04 4.94
CA PRO A 3 6.75 -11.51 3.89
C PRO A 3 5.92 -10.37 4.46
N ILE A 4 5.77 -9.32 3.66
CA ILE A 4 4.88 -8.19 3.91
C ILE A 4 3.87 -8.17 2.77
N ASN A 5 2.62 -8.48 3.08
CA ASN A 5 1.54 -8.54 2.12
C ASN A 5 0.74 -7.24 2.16
N ILE A 6 0.53 -6.64 1.01
CA ILE A 6 -0.29 -5.46 0.82
C ILE A 6 -1.47 -5.84 -0.06
N GLU A 7 -2.68 -5.54 0.41
CA GLU A 7 -3.90 -5.64 -0.39
C GLU A 7 -4.53 -4.26 -0.53
N ILE A 8 -4.77 -3.86 -1.78
CA ILE A 8 -5.55 -2.67 -2.11
C ILE A 8 -6.92 -3.11 -2.59
N GLY A 9 -7.92 -2.82 -1.76
CA GLY A 9 -9.33 -3.06 -2.01
C GLY A 9 -10.13 -1.75 -2.08
N GLY A 10 -11.45 -1.87 -2.04
CA GLY A 10 -12.38 -0.75 -2.14
C GLY A 10 -13.28 -0.86 -3.36
N THR A 11 -13.62 0.27 -3.97
CA THR A 11 -14.46 0.31 -5.17
C THR A 11 -13.68 -0.25 -6.36
N ALA A 12 -14.18 -1.32 -6.98
CA ALA A 12 -13.54 -1.92 -8.14
C ALA A 12 -13.39 -0.90 -9.28
N GLY A 13 -12.23 -0.89 -9.92
CA GLY A 13 -11.92 0.04 -10.99
C GLY A 13 -11.40 1.41 -10.54
N THR A 14 -11.39 1.70 -9.23
CA THR A 14 -10.77 2.92 -8.69
C THR A 14 -9.27 2.93 -9.01
N ALA A 15 -8.83 4.01 -9.64
CA ALA A 15 -7.44 4.24 -10.00
C ALA A 15 -6.72 4.89 -8.82
N TYR A 16 -5.50 4.44 -8.56
CA TYR A 16 -4.64 4.97 -7.50
C TYR A 16 -3.20 5.11 -8.00
N SER A 17 -2.42 5.97 -7.34
CA SER A 17 -0.96 5.92 -7.39
C SER A 17 -0.43 5.47 -6.03
N ALA A 18 0.70 4.77 -6.03
CA ALA A 18 1.31 4.33 -4.80
C ALA A 18 2.83 4.51 -4.83
N TYR A 19 3.38 4.75 -3.65
CA TYR A 19 4.80 4.79 -3.42
C TYR A 19 5.10 3.92 -2.20
N TRP A 20 6.05 3.01 -2.35
CA TRP A 20 6.44 2.06 -1.33
C TRP A 20 7.94 2.20 -1.08
N ARG A 21 8.32 2.21 0.19
CA ARG A 21 9.70 2.21 0.65
C ARG A 21 9.90 1.02 1.56
N VAL A 22 10.65 0.03 1.09
CA VAL A 22 10.95 -1.21 1.79
C VAL A 22 12.36 -1.14 2.33
N GLU A 23 12.52 -1.41 3.63
CA GLU A 23 13.82 -1.51 4.27
C GLU A 23 14.17 -2.99 4.47
N ASN A 24 15.41 -3.35 4.15
CA ASN A 24 15.91 -4.71 4.19
C ASN A 24 17.39 -4.71 4.57
N ALA A 25 17.72 -5.22 5.76
CA ALA A 25 19.09 -5.27 6.29
C ALA A 25 19.83 -3.91 6.19
N GLY A 26 19.13 -2.81 6.49
CA GLY A 26 19.65 -1.44 6.41
C GLY A 26 19.73 -0.85 5.01
N LYS A 27 19.35 -1.58 3.95
CA LYS A 27 19.19 -1.06 2.59
C LYS A 27 17.75 -0.66 2.34
N ILE A 28 17.55 0.45 1.64
CA ILE A 28 16.22 0.95 1.27
C ILE A 28 16.00 0.69 -0.21
N GLN A 29 14.84 0.12 -0.54
CA GLN A 29 14.36 -0.04 -1.90
C GLN A 29 13.03 0.68 -2.06
N GLU A 30 12.94 1.50 -3.10
CA GLU A 30 11.79 2.35 -3.40
C GLU A 30 11.06 1.84 -4.63
N TYR A 31 9.73 1.85 -4.59
CA TYR A 31 8.87 1.42 -5.68
C TYR A 31 7.80 2.47 -5.91
N HIS A 32 7.74 2.97 -7.14
CA HIS A 32 6.74 3.93 -7.57
C HIS A 32 5.76 3.26 -8.53
N GLN A 33 4.48 3.28 -8.18
CA GLN A 33 3.39 2.83 -9.04
C GLN A 33 2.53 4.03 -9.40
N ALA A 34 2.80 4.63 -10.56
CA ALA A 34 2.08 5.83 -11.01
C ALA A 34 0.60 5.52 -11.35
N GLN A 35 0.31 4.30 -11.81
CA GLN A 35 -1.03 3.85 -12.18
C GLN A 35 -1.27 2.43 -11.66
N GLY A 36 -2.16 2.32 -10.67
CA GLY A 36 -2.72 1.07 -10.17
C GLY A 36 -4.24 1.13 -10.19
N GLN A 37 -4.88 -0.03 -10.05
CA GLN A 37 -6.33 -0.14 -10.05
C GLN A 37 -6.80 -1.14 -8.99
N VAL A 38 -7.92 -0.83 -8.33
CA VAL A 38 -8.55 -1.74 -7.37
C VAL A 38 -9.29 -2.87 -8.10
N PRO A 39 -9.15 -4.14 -7.69
CA PRO A 39 -8.30 -4.63 -6.59
C PRO A 39 -6.86 -4.92 -7.03
N ALA A 40 -5.92 -4.77 -6.10
CA ALA A 40 -4.51 -5.15 -6.29
C ALA A 40 -3.94 -5.87 -5.08
N LYS A 41 -2.99 -6.77 -5.30
CA LYS A 41 -2.22 -7.45 -4.26
C LYS A 41 -0.74 -7.36 -4.57
N LEU A 42 0.06 -7.03 -3.57
CA LEU A 42 1.50 -6.88 -3.66
C LEU A 42 2.14 -7.63 -2.49
N SER A 43 3.31 -8.22 -2.72
CA SER A 43 4.09 -8.87 -1.67
C SER A 43 5.54 -8.39 -1.74
N TYR A 44 6.07 -7.99 -0.59
CA TYR A 44 7.45 -7.55 -0.43
C TYR A 44 8.15 -8.38 0.63
N HIS A 45 9.48 -8.40 0.59
CA HIS A 45 10.32 -9.02 1.63
C HIS A 45 11.21 -7.96 2.24
N GLY A 46 11.05 -7.71 3.54
CA GLY A 46 11.81 -6.68 4.24
C GLY A 46 11.60 -6.72 5.74
N ASP A 47 12.40 -5.91 6.43
CA ASP A 47 12.32 -5.67 7.86
C ASP A 47 11.33 -4.54 8.15
N ALA A 48 11.20 -3.55 7.26
CA ALA A 48 10.17 -2.53 7.38
C ALA A 48 9.60 -2.16 6.01
N ILE A 49 8.39 -1.61 6.02
CA ILE A 49 7.79 -1.00 4.85
C ILE A 49 7.06 0.27 5.26
N SER A 50 7.13 1.29 4.43
CA SER A 50 6.26 2.44 4.50
C SER A 50 5.71 2.73 3.12
N GLY A 51 4.57 3.40 3.06
CA GLY A 51 4.06 3.80 1.77
C GLY A 51 2.94 4.81 1.84
N THR A 52 2.70 5.42 0.69
CA THR A 52 1.63 6.37 0.45
C THR A 52 0.82 5.89 -0.73
N VAL A 53 -0.50 5.85 -0.60
CA VAL A 53 -1.44 5.51 -1.68
C VAL A 53 -2.38 6.68 -1.88
N THR A 54 -2.49 7.19 -3.11
CA THR A 54 -3.33 8.35 -3.46
C THR A 54 -4.43 7.93 -4.42
N LEU A 55 -5.68 8.28 -4.15
CA LEU A 55 -6.76 8.08 -5.11
C LEU A 55 -6.65 9.06 -6.29
N LEU A 56 -6.72 8.54 -7.51
CA LEU A 56 -6.66 9.33 -8.74
C LEU A 56 -8.06 9.66 -9.29
N ASN A 57 -9.08 8.88 -8.93
CA ASN A 57 -10.47 9.12 -9.29
C ASN A 57 -11.42 8.96 -8.08
N ALA A 58 -12.70 9.24 -8.29
CA ALA A 58 -13.72 9.05 -7.26
C ALA A 58 -13.89 7.55 -6.96
N GLY A 59 -14.09 7.23 -5.68
CA GLY A 59 -14.25 5.88 -5.18
C GLY A 59 -13.80 5.75 -3.73
N GLN A 60 -13.80 4.51 -3.24
CA GLN A 60 -13.25 4.13 -1.95
C GLN A 60 -11.98 3.31 -2.16
N LEU A 61 -10.97 3.54 -1.33
CA LEU A 61 -9.76 2.74 -1.28
C LEU A 61 -9.58 2.19 0.13
N THR A 62 -9.36 0.88 0.22
CA THR A 62 -8.98 0.17 1.44
C THR A 62 -7.55 -0.33 1.27
N LEU A 63 -6.65 0.06 2.16
CA LEU A 63 -5.31 -0.48 2.22
C LEU A 63 -5.21 -1.44 3.40
N THR A 64 -4.87 -2.70 3.14
CA THR A 64 -4.56 -3.69 4.16
C THR A 64 -3.09 -4.04 4.05
N VAL A 65 -2.39 -4.04 5.19
CA VAL A 65 -0.98 -4.42 5.27
C VAL A 65 -0.84 -5.48 6.34
N GLU A 66 -0.23 -6.60 5.99
CA GLU A 66 0.01 -7.74 6.88
C GLU A 66 1.50 -8.06 6.93
N LYS A 67 2.04 -8.18 8.15
CA LYS A 67 3.41 -8.61 8.40
C LYS A 67 3.45 -9.40 9.71
N ASN A 68 4.04 -10.59 9.71
CA ASN A 68 4.19 -11.43 10.91
C ASN A 68 2.88 -11.64 11.70
N GLY A 69 1.74 -11.80 11.01
CA GLY A 69 0.42 -11.93 11.63
C GLY A 69 -0.19 -10.63 12.16
N SER A 70 0.58 -9.53 12.20
CA SER A 70 0.04 -8.20 12.47
C SER A 70 -0.61 -7.65 11.21
N ARG A 71 -1.91 -7.37 11.27
CA ARG A 71 -2.69 -6.84 10.16
C ARG A 71 -3.21 -5.44 10.48
N SER A 72 -2.84 -4.46 9.67
CA SER A 72 -3.34 -3.10 9.73
C SER A 72 -4.25 -2.83 8.54
N ARG A 73 -5.35 -2.12 8.77
CA ARG A 73 -6.31 -1.73 7.71
C ARG A 73 -6.60 -0.24 7.81
N SER A 74 -6.49 0.46 6.70
CA SER A 74 -6.83 1.87 6.54
C SER A 74 -7.81 2.04 5.39
N VAL A 75 -8.71 3.02 5.49
CA VAL A 75 -9.72 3.29 4.47
C VAL A 75 -9.75 4.78 4.19
N THR A 76 -9.88 5.17 2.92
CA THR A 76 -10.15 6.54 2.52
C THR A 76 -11.10 6.57 1.33
N GLN A 77 -11.62 7.75 1.04
CA GLN A 77 -12.56 7.98 -0.05
C GLN A 77 -12.39 9.39 -0.62
N GLY A 78 -12.81 9.56 -1.87
CA GLY A 78 -12.70 10.84 -2.57
C GLY A 78 -11.41 10.99 -3.35
N LYS A 79 -11.50 11.66 -4.51
CA LYS A 79 -10.36 11.91 -5.39
C LYS A 79 -9.31 12.77 -4.69
N GLY A 80 -8.04 12.38 -4.79
CA GLY A 80 -6.91 13.09 -4.18
C GLY A 80 -6.65 12.71 -2.72
N SER A 81 -7.53 11.93 -2.10
CA SER A 81 -7.29 11.45 -0.74
C SER A 81 -6.11 10.49 -0.68
N THR A 82 -5.34 10.58 0.41
CA THR A 82 -4.11 9.79 0.60
C THR A 82 -4.23 8.89 1.83
N LEU A 83 -3.72 7.67 1.73
CA LEU A 83 -3.41 6.80 2.85
C LEU A 83 -1.91 6.71 3.03
N GLN A 84 -1.44 6.88 4.26
CA GLN A 84 -0.05 6.68 4.63
C GLN A 84 0.03 5.61 5.71
N PHE A 85 1.06 4.78 5.65
CA PHE A 85 1.32 3.76 6.65
C PHE A 85 2.81 3.50 6.79
N SER A 86 3.18 2.94 7.93
CA SER A 86 4.51 2.41 8.20
C SER A 86 4.39 1.19 9.10
N VAL A 87 5.07 0.11 8.75
CA VAL A 87 5.17 -1.13 9.52
C VAL A 87 6.64 -1.49 9.65
N ARG A 88 7.04 -1.94 10.85
CA ARG A 88 8.40 -2.38 11.18
C ARG A 88 8.41 -3.79 11.74
#